data_AF-A0A8S4GS33-F1
#
_entry.id   AF-A0A8S4GS33-F1
#
_cell.length_a   1.000
_cell.length_b   1.000
_cell.length_c   1.000
_cell.angle_alpha   90.00
_cell.angle_beta   90.00
_cell.angle_gamma   90.00
#
_symmetry.space_group_name_H-M   'P 1'
#
loop_
_entity.id
_entity.type
_entity.pdbx_description
1 polymer ?
#
loop_
_entity_poly.entity_id
_entity_poly.type
_entity_poly.pdbx_seq_one_letter_code
_entity_poly.pdbx_strand_id
1 'polypeptide(L)'
;MDRSMDVSGLGLSSVLDVSLPWDNEPDPSTRGGFSLVYKRDVPLEIRGSDGIDLPADVSALEAITVKILERRESSLLRGVRVELSSEANLWFLYVHELDQGSFHDLQDQQKLMLDFNDYPQLLLRMLNSCIRDPAHFVGLLVMQPGMRARLDFMENLDYKWIEHLSAPLEVASEAAIRESIVYRYNKMKAVTVMLQQRLTTLATMVKGRNPGLLLQFRDIVQNGGTPTSPRGARRTAGVAKPGGKLPDASFNSTLGV
;
A
#
# COMPACT_ATOMS: atom_id res chain seq x y z
N MET A 1 34.95 16.61 -6.69
CA MET A 1 33.99 17.22 -7.63
C MET A 1 33.18 16.09 -8.22
N ASP A 2 32.16 15.68 -7.47
CA ASP A 2 31.36 14.48 -7.72
C ASP A 2 30.01 14.94 -8.29
N ARG A 3 29.68 14.48 -9.51
CA ARG A 3 28.45 14.85 -10.20
C ARG A 3 27.36 13.86 -9.79
N SER A 4 26.63 14.20 -8.74
CA SER A 4 25.34 13.59 -8.43
C SER A 4 24.36 13.90 -9.57
N MET A 5 23.90 12.87 -10.26
CA MET A 5 22.82 12.98 -11.24
C MET A 5 21.50 13.14 -10.49
N ASP A 6 20.95 14.34 -10.60
CA ASP A 6 19.64 14.72 -10.09
C ASP A 6 18.55 14.03 -10.94
N VAL A 7 17.86 13.04 -10.35
CA VAL A 7 16.80 12.25 -11.02
C VAL A 7 15.40 12.80 -10.70
N SER A 8 15.32 14.05 -10.25
CA SER A 8 14.08 14.75 -9.89
C SER A 8 13.15 15.06 -11.08
N GLY A 9 13.48 14.64 -12.29
CA GLY A 9 12.69 14.90 -13.52
C GLY A 9 11.76 13.79 -14.00
N LEU A 10 11.69 12.63 -13.33
CA LEU A 10 10.72 11.59 -13.71
C LEU A 10 9.43 11.79 -12.93
N GLY A 11 8.53 12.60 -13.51
CA GLY A 11 7.14 12.79 -13.09
C GLY A 11 6.31 11.50 -13.15
N LEU A 12 6.67 10.52 -12.33
CA LEU A 12 5.92 9.28 -12.12
C LEU A 12 4.62 9.50 -11.34
N SER A 13 4.40 10.71 -10.80
CA SER A 13 3.16 11.09 -10.13
C SER A 13 1.99 11.37 -11.09
N SER A 14 2.23 11.57 -12.40
CA SER A 14 1.17 11.94 -13.35
C SER A 14 0.61 10.76 -14.18
N VAL A 15 1.15 9.54 -14.03
CA VAL A 15 0.78 8.39 -14.89
C VAL A 15 -0.52 7.71 -14.45
N LEU A 16 -0.97 8.00 -13.22
CA LEU A 16 -2.15 7.45 -12.56
C LEU A 16 -3.38 8.36 -12.61
N ASP A 17 -3.27 9.57 -13.19
CA ASP A 17 -4.39 10.51 -13.28
C ASP A 17 -5.28 10.18 -14.50
N VAL A 18 -5.80 8.96 -14.52
CA VAL A 18 -6.79 8.55 -15.51
C VAL A 18 -8.14 8.53 -14.82
N SER A 19 -9.02 9.44 -15.21
CA SER A 19 -10.44 9.40 -14.82
C SER A 19 -11.01 8.04 -15.15
N LEU A 20 -11.45 7.31 -14.14
CA LEU A 20 -11.88 5.93 -14.32
C LEU A 20 -13.36 5.92 -14.74
N PRO A 21 -13.80 4.98 -15.59
CA PRO A 21 -15.19 4.94 -16.09
C PRO A 21 -16.28 4.87 -15.00
N TRP A 22 -15.90 4.58 -13.76
CA TRP A 22 -16.75 4.37 -12.60
C TRP A 22 -16.62 5.45 -11.54
N ASP A 23 -15.94 6.58 -11.83
CA ASP A 23 -16.02 7.80 -11.01
C ASP A 23 -17.49 8.29 -10.84
N ASN A 24 -18.40 7.81 -11.70
CA ASN A 24 -19.84 8.11 -11.65
C ASN A 24 -20.70 7.13 -10.83
N GLU A 25 -20.20 5.96 -10.41
CA GLU A 25 -21.02 5.06 -9.58
C GLU A 25 -20.84 5.44 -8.10
N PRO A 26 -21.90 5.93 -7.42
CA PRO A 26 -21.77 6.47 -6.08
C PRO A 26 -21.36 5.36 -5.11
N ASP A 27 -20.24 5.55 -4.41
CA ASP A 27 -19.76 4.62 -3.37
C ASP A 27 -20.89 4.41 -2.35
N PRO A 28 -21.34 3.17 -2.07
CA PRO A 28 -22.41 2.91 -1.11
C PRO A 28 -22.13 3.52 0.27
N SER A 29 -20.86 3.69 0.66
CA SER A 29 -20.47 4.36 1.91
C SER A 29 -20.94 5.82 1.99
N THR A 30 -21.09 6.52 0.86
CA THR A 30 -21.47 7.95 0.80
C THR A 30 -22.98 8.21 0.91
N ARG A 31 -23.79 7.15 0.96
CA ARG A 31 -25.24 7.26 1.13
C ARG A 31 -25.58 7.96 2.45
N GLY A 32 -26.64 8.77 2.43
CA GLY A 32 -27.10 9.51 3.60
C GLY A 32 -26.43 10.87 3.82
N GLY A 33 -25.80 11.43 2.78
CA GLY A 33 -25.13 12.74 2.84
C GLY A 33 -23.74 12.70 3.46
N PHE A 34 -23.13 11.52 3.51
CA PHE A 34 -21.76 11.35 3.99
C PHE A 34 -20.76 11.63 2.87
N SER A 35 -19.71 12.37 3.22
CA SER A 35 -18.59 12.67 2.34
C SER A 35 -17.34 11.98 2.88
N LEU A 36 -16.54 11.38 1.99
CA LEU A 36 -15.30 10.69 2.36
C LEU A 36 -14.20 11.72 2.66
N VAL A 37 -13.61 11.65 3.85
CA VAL A 37 -12.54 12.58 4.29
C VAL A 37 -11.20 11.87 4.45
N TYR A 38 -11.21 10.60 4.82
CA TYR A 38 -10.01 9.79 4.96
C TYR A 38 -10.22 8.41 4.36
N LYS A 39 -9.23 7.89 3.65
CA LYS A 39 -9.16 6.50 3.21
C LYS A 39 -7.71 6.05 3.11
N ARG A 40 -7.28 5.14 3.98
CA ARG A 40 -5.97 4.47 3.89
C ARG A 40 -6.02 3.07 4.49
N ASP A 41 -5.05 2.25 4.11
CA ASP A 41 -4.78 0.99 4.77
C ASP A 41 -3.91 1.24 6.00
N VAL A 42 -4.36 0.75 7.15
CA VAL A 42 -3.75 0.96 8.46
C VAL A 42 -3.39 -0.41 9.02
N PRO A 43 -2.14 -0.62 9.49
CA PRO A 43 -1.77 -1.86 10.15
C PRO A 43 -2.46 -1.92 11.51
N LEU A 44 -3.40 -2.85 11.68
CA LEU A 44 -4.12 -3.08 12.91
C LEU A 44 -3.82 -4.50 13.42
N GLU A 45 -3.62 -4.63 14.72
CA GLU A 45 -3.52 -5.94 15.35
C GLU A 45 -4.94 -6.44 15.67
N ILE A 46 -5.30 -7.63 15.19
CA ILE A 46 -6.62 -8.19 15.44
C ILE A 46 -6.53 -9.14 16.64
N ARG A 47 -7.45 -8.99 17.61
CA ARG A 47 -7.54 -9.88 18.77
C ARG A 47 -8.96 -10.33 18.99
N GLY A 48 -9.11 -11.51 19.57
CA GLY A 48 -10.39 -12.05 20.02
C GLY A 48 -10.56 -11.73 21.49
N SER A 49 -11.73 -11.29 21.90
CA SER A 49 -12.09 -11.27 23.31
C SER A 49 -12.17 -12.69 23.88
N ASP A 50 -12.05 -12.84 25.20
CA ASP A 50 -12.24 -14.10 25.90
C ASP A 50 -13.49 -14.86 25.39
N GLY A 51 -13.29 -16.06 24.84
CA GLY A 51 -14.36 -16.90 24.27
C GLY A 51 -14.50 -16.87 22.75
N ILE A 52 -13.71 -16.06 22.02
CA ILE A 52 -13.59 -16.14 20.56
C ILE A 52 -12.22 -16.71 20.21
N ASP A 53 -12.20 -18.01 19.90
CA ASP A 53 -11.03 -18.65 19.29
C ASP A 53 -10.90 -18.18 17.85
N LEU A 54 -10.13 -17.11 17.65
CA LEU A 54 -9.65 -16.74 16.33
C LEU A 54 -8.53 -17.73 15.93
N PRO A 55 -8.41 -18.10 14.64
CA PRO A 55 -7.27 -18.87 14.16
C PRO A 55 -5.96 -18.25 14.64
N ALA A 56 -4.96 -19.07 14.99
CA ALA A 56 -3.69 -18.61 15.58
C ALA A 56 -2.94 -17.56 14.74
N ASP A 57 -3.25 -17.47 13.44
CA ASP A 57 -2.71 -16.48 12.51
C ASP A 57 -3.32 -15.06 12.66
N VAL A 58 -4.42 -14.91 13.41
CA VAL A 58 -5.15 -13.62 13.56
C VAL A 58 -4.48 -12.66 14.54
N SER A 59 -3.46 -13.11 15.30
CA SER A 59 -2.64 -12.21 16.14
C SER A 59 -1.60 -11.41 15.32
N ALA A 60 -1.62 -11.48 13.98
CA ALA A 60 -0.74 -10.74 13.10
C ALA A 60 -1.28 -9.33 12.79
N LEU A 61 -0.38 -8.39 12.50
CA LEU A 61 -0.74 -7.08 11.98
C LEU A 61 -1.37 -7.25 10.58
N GLU A 62 -2.65 -6.91 10.46
CA GLU A 62 -3.37 -6.91 9.19
C GLU A 62 -3.51 -5.48 8.65
N ALA A 63 -3.31 -5.30 7.35
CA ALA A 63 -3.59 -4.04 6.68
C ALA A 63 -5.10 -3.90 6.47
N ILE A 64 -5.77 -3.15 7.34
CA ILE A 64 -7.21 -2.89 7.26
C ILE A 64 -7.44 -1.55 6.57
N THR A 65 -8.29 -1.54 5.53
CA THR A 65 -8.72 -0.30 4.90
C THR A 65 -9.68 0.43 5.82
N VAL A 66 -9.30 1.62 6.25
CA VAL A 66 -10.10 2.50 7.11
C VAL A 66 -10.62 3.67 6.29
N LYS A 67 -11.94 3.86 6.27
CA LYS A 67 -12.59 5.06 5.74
C LYS A 67 -13.14 5.89 6.89
N ILE A 68 -12.92 7.20 6.87
CA ILE A 68 -13.66 8.16 7.71
C ILE A 68 -14.53 9.00 6.80
N LEU A 69 -15.83 9.00 7.09
CA LEU A 69 -16.83 9.79 6.41
C LEU A 69 -17.49 10.77 7.37
N GLU A 70 -17.80 11.95 6.85
CA GLU A 70 -18.43 13.02 7.60
C GLU A 70 -19.73 13.43 6.91
N ARG A 71 -20.79 13.59 7.70
CA ARG A 71 -22.02 14.25 7.30
C ARG A 71 -22.05 15.62 7.93
N ARG A 72 -21.90 16.66 7.10
CA ARG A 72 -21.93 18.07 7.55
C ARG A 72 -23.18 18.76 7.02
N GLU A 73 -23.74 19.64 7.84
CA GLU A 73 -24.76 20.59 7.43
C GLU A 73 -24.16 21.99 7.53
N SER A 74 -23.92 22.60 6.37
CA SER A 74 -23.12 23.82 6.24
C SER A 74 -21.69 23.61 6.79
N SER A 75 -21.42 24.04 8.03
CA SER A 75 -20.13 23.88 8.72
C SER A 75 -20.20 22.94 9.92
N LEU A 76 -21.41 22.59 10.39
CA LEU A 76 -21.61 21.80 11.59
C LEU A 76 -21.57 20.31 11.25
N LEU A 77 -20.74 19.56 11.99
CA LEU A 77 -20.71 18.11 11.90
C LEU A 77 -21.99 17.51 12.50
N ARG A 78 -22.72 16.75 11.69
CA ARG A 78 -23.98 16.07 12.07
C ARG A 78 -23.81 14.57 12.26
N GLY A 79 -22.74 14.00 11.73
CA GLY A 79 -22.46 12.59 11.87
C GLY A 79 -21.05 12.24 11.40
N VAL A 80 -20.46 11.26 12.07
CA VAL A 80 -19.17 10.66 11.72
C VAL A 80 -19.41 9.18 11.52
N ARG A 81 -18.91 8.64 10.42
CA ARG A 81 -18.93 7.20 10.14
C ARG A 81 -17.52 6.74 9.86
N VAL A 82 -17.03 5.78 10.62
CA VAL A 82 -15.78 5.08 10.36
C VAL A 82 -16.11 3.68 9.89
N GLU A 83 -15.58 3.29 8.74
CA GLU A 83 -15.75 1.95 8.18
C GLU A 83 -14.41 1.24 8.12
N LEU A 84 -14.35 0.01 8.65
CA LEU A 84 -13.21 -0.88 8.56
C LEU A 84 -13.55 -2.02 7.61
N SER A 85 -12.73 -2.21 6.58
CA SER A 85 -12.87 -3.32 5.64
C SER A 85 -11.54 -4.03 5.40
N SER A 86 -11.58 -5.36 5.25
CA SER A 86 -10.42 -6.17 4.88
C SER A 86 -10.45 -6.52 3.39
N GLU A 87 -9.27 -6.66 2.79
CA GLU A 87 -9.10 -7.27 1.46
C GLU A 87 -9.06 -8.81 1.53
N ALA A 88 -8.58 -9.36 2.65
CA ALA A 88 -8.51 -10.81 2.86
C ALA A 88 -9.90 -11.42 3.17
N ASN A 89 -10.77 -10.65 3.84
CA ASN A 89 -12.13 -11.08 4.16
C ASN A 89 -13.18 -10.09 3.62
N LEU A 90 -13.90 -10.51 2.57
CA LEU A 90 -14.94 -9.67 1.94
C LEU A 90 -16.14 -9.37 2.83
N TRP A 91 -16.44 -10.24 3.80
CA TRP A 91 -17.55 -10.08 4.75
C TRP A 91 -17.18 -9.20 5.94
N PHE A 92 -15.89 -8.87 6.08
CA PHE A 92 -15.41 -7.98 7.11
C PHE A 92 -15.75 -6.53 6.73
N LEU A 93 -16.81 -6.02 7.34
CA LEU A 93 -17.19 -4.62 7.30
C LEU A 93 -17.74 -4.22 8.67
N TYR A 94 -16.93 -3.50 9.43
CA TYR A 94 -17.31 -2.95 10.71
C TYR A 94 -17.52 -1.45 10.59
N VAL A 95 -18.55 -0.95 11.26
CA VAL A 95 -18.95 0.44 11.20
C VAL A 95 -19.03 1.01 12.61
N HIS A 96 -18.42 2.16 12.79
CA HIS A 96 -18.60 3.02 13.95
C HIS A 96 -19.27 4.29 13.46
N GLU A 97 -20.54 4.48 13.82
CA GLU A 97 -21.31 5.66 13.44
C GLU A 97 -21.73 6.42 14.69
N LEU A 98 -21.40 7.70 14.73
CA LEU A 98 -21.75 8.61 15.82
C LEU A 98 -22.46 9.84 15.28
N ASP A 99 -23.40 10.32 16.07
CA ASP A 99 -23.98 11.65 16.00
C ASP A 99 -23.56 12.48 17.23
N GLN A 100 -24.04 13.72 17.31
CA GLN A 100 -23.68 14.61 18.41
C GLN A 100 -24.16 14.09 19.77
N GLY A 101 -25.30 13.37 19.82
CA GLY A 101 -25.85 12.82 21.06
C GLY A 101 -25.04 11.63 21.56
N SER A 102 -24.84 10.62 20.72
CA SER A 102 -24.03 9.43 21.03
C SER A 102 -22.56 9.76 21.29
N PHE A 103 -22.03 10.83 20.70
CA PHE A 103 -20.69 11.31 21.03
C PHE A 103 -20.58 11.83 22.48
N HIS A 104 -21.64 12.41 23.05
CA HIS A 104 -21.65 12.83 24.45
C HIS A 104 -21.45 11.63 25.39
N ASP A 105 -22.10 10.51 25.09
CA ASP A 105 -21.92 9.28 25.87
C ASP A 105 -20.47 8.76 25.77
N LEU A 106 -19.88 8.79 24.58
CA LEU A 106 -18.47 8.44 24.35
C LEU A 106 -17.53 9.38 25.13
N GLN A 107 -17.85 10.68 25.11
CA GLN A 107 -17.11 11.74 25.78
C GLN A 107 -17.09 11.53 27.30
N ASP A 108 -18.24 11.20 27.90
CA ASP A 108 -18.36 10.92 29.32
C ASP A 108 -17.66 9.61 29.71
N GLN A 109 -17.82 8.55 28.92
CA GLN A 109 -17.22 7.24 29.19
C GLN A 109 -15.69 7.28 29.17
N GLN A 110 -15.11 8.03 28.24
CA GLN A 110 -13.66 8.09 28.03
C GLN A 110 -13.03 9.40 28.50
N LYS A 111 -13.81 10.29 29.12
CA LYS A 111 -13.39 11.60 29.62
C LYS A 111 -12.70 12.46 28.55
N LEU A 112 -13.24 12.45 27.33
CA LEU A 112 -12.69 13.23 26.22
C LEU A 112 -12.95 14.72 26.45
N MET A 113 -11.96 15.56 26.21
CA MET A 113 -12.06 17.02 26.37
C MET A 113 -12.24 17.75 25.03
N LEU A 114 -12.65 17.04 23.99
CA LEU A 114 -12.74 17.53 22.61
C LEU A 114 -14.19 17.72 22.18
N ASP A 115 -14.41 18.68 21.28
CA ASP A 115 -15.71 18.92 20.68
C ASP A 115 -15.98 17.94 19.53
N PHE A 116 -17.25 17.58 19.31
CA PHE A 116 -17.63 16.64 18.25
C PHE A 116 -17.06 17.01 16.87
N ASN A 117 -16.96 18.30 16.54
CA ASN A 117 -16.39 18.77 15.28
C ASN A 117 -14.92 18.38 15.07
N ASP A 118 -14.16 18.19 16.14
CA ASP A 118 -12.74 17.83 16.12
C ASP A 118 -12.51 16.32 16.17
N TYR A 119 -13.55 15.53 16.46
CA TYR A 119 -13.46 14.08 16.61
C TYR A 119 -12.88 13.36 15.36
N PRO A 120 -13.32 13.66 14.12
CA PRO A 120 -12.72 13.06 12.93
C PRO A 120 -11.23 13.36 12.78
N GLN A 121 -10.81 14.57 13.16
CA GLN A 121 -9.40 14.97 13.10
C GLN A 121 -8.56 14.24 14.16
N LEU A 122 -9.12 13.95 15.33
CA LEU A 122 -8.48 13.06 16.31
C LEU A 122 -8.28 11.66 15.72
N LEU A 123 -9.34 11.04 15.19
CA LEU A 123 -9.27 9.70 14.58
C LEU A 123 -8.22 9.64 13.47
N LEU A 124 -8.23 10.63 12.57
CA LEU A 124 -7.25 10.75 11.49
C LEU A 124 -5.82 10.83 12.04
N ARG A 125 -5.57 11.61 13.09
CA ARG A 125 -4.24 11.71 13.71
C ARG A 125 -3.79 10.37 14.28
N MET A 126 -4.66 9.68 15.01
CA MET A 126 -4.34 8.38 15.63
C MET A 126 -4.06 7.31 14.58
N LEU A 127 -4.90 7.18 13.56
CA LEU A 127 -4.68 6.24 12.45
C LEU A 127 -3.35 6.51 11.72
N ASN A 128 -3.03 7.78 11.47
CA ASN A 128 -1.76 8.14 10.86
C ASN A 128 -0.55 7.89 11.78
N SER A 129 -0.71 7.99 13.11
CA SER A 129 0.35 7.62 14.06
C SER A 129 0.62 6.12 14.01
N CYS A 130 -0.42 5.28 13.97
CA CYS A 130 -0.26 3.83 13.80
C CYS A 130 0.47 3.44 12.50
N ILE A 131 0.29 4.22 11.42
CA ILE A 131 1.03 4.01 10.16
C ILE A 131 2.49 4.45 10.29
N ARG A 132 2.75 5.62 10.88
CA ARG A 132 4.09 6.22 10.90
C ARG A 132 5.05 5.57 11.89
N ASP A 133 4.53 5.18 13.04
CA ASP A 133 5.34 4.67 14.16
C ASP A 133 4.64 3.49 14.86
N PRO A 134 4.60 2.31 14.22
CA PRO A 134 3.91 1.14 14.74
C PRO A 134 4.57 0.52 15.99
N ALA A 135 5.78 0.95 16.34
CA ALA A 135 6.46 0.50 17.56
C ALA A 135 5.91 1.20 18.82
N HIS A 136 5.51 2.47 18.68
CA HIS A 136 4.97 3.26 19.78
C HIS A 136 3.45 3.38 19.71
N PHE A 137 2.85 3.45 18.52
CA PHE A 137 1.40 3.59 18.35
C PHE A 137 0.81 2.36 17.67
N VAL A 138 -0.08 1.66 18.36
CA VAL A 138 -0.72 0.43 17.88
C VAL A 138 -2.23 0.62 17.86
N GLY A 139 -2.85 0.30 16.72
CA GLY A 139 -4.30 0.17 16.62
C GLY A 139 -4.70 -1.28 16.86
N LEU A 140 -5.45 -1.53 17.92
CA LEU A 140 -5.90 -2.86 18.31
C LEU A 140 -7.38 -3.03 17.99
N LEU A 141 -7.71 -4.00 17.16
CA LEU A 141 -9.08 -4.33 16.82
C LEU A 141 -9.51 -5.60 17.56
N VAL A 142 -10.27 -5.41 18.64
CA VAL A 142 -10.78 -6.50 19.48
C VAL A 142 -12.16 -6.92 19.01
N MET A 143 -12.25 -8.14 18.45
CA MET A 143 -13.52 -8.79 18.11
C MET A 143 -14.24 -9.24 19.38
N GLN A 144 -15.51 -8.90 19.51
CA GLN A 144 -16.36 -9.25 20.66
C GLN A 144 -17.53 -10.15 20.24
N PRO A 145 -18.16 -10.88 21.18
CA PRO A 145 -19.32 -11.71 20.86
C PRO A 145 -20.50 -10.85 20.43
N GLY A 146 -21.35 -11.39 19.56
CA GLY A 146 -22.58 -10.69 19.13
C GLY A 146 -22.36 -9.63 18.04
N MET A 147 -21.40 -9.86 17.13
CA MET A 147 -21.13 -8.99 15.97
C MET A 147 -20.69 -7.56 16.36
N ARG A 148 -20.02 -7.45 17.51
CA ARG A 148 -19.41 -6.20 17.97
C ARG A 148 -17.90 -6.31 17.87
N ALA A 149 -17.26 -5.18 17.70
CA ALA A 149 -15.82 -5.05 17.80
C ALA A 149 -15.49 -3.73 18.49
N ARG A 150 -14.22 -3.57 18.86
CA ARG A 150 -13.72 -2.36 19.47
C ARG A 150 -12.35 -2.04 18.89
N LEU A 151 -12.16 -0.80 18.43
CA LEU A 151 -10.88 -0.31 17.95
C LEU A 151 -10.24 0.55 19.03
N ASP A 152 -9.19 0.04 19.64
CA ASP A 152 -8.45 0.71 20.70
C ASP A 152 -7.14 1.28 20.12
N PHE A 153 -6.89 2.56 20.36
CA PHE A 153 -5.62 3.20 20.04
C PHE A 153 -4.73 3.19 21.26
N MET A 154 -3.66 2.40 21.21
CA MET A 154 -2.73 2.23 22.32
C MET A 154 -1.38 2.88 21.99
N GLU A 155 -0.79 3.54 22.99
CA GLU A 155 0.57 4.04 22.93
C GLU A 155 1.45 3.29 23.94
N ASN A 156 2.62 2.83 23.49
CA ASN A 156 3.64 2.25 24.31
C ASN A 156 4.60 3.34 24.82
N LEU A 157 4.62 3.57 26.13
CA LEU A 157 5.55 4.49 26.78
C LEU A 157 6.77 3.74 27.38
N ASP A 158 7.15 2.60 26.83
CA ASP A 158 8.22 1.67 27.29
C ASP A 158 7.99 0.98 28.63
N TYR A 159 7.42 1.67 29.63
CA TYR A 159 7.14 1.13 30.96
C TYR A 159 5.66 0.80 31.16
N LYS A 160 4.79 1.27 30.27
CA LYS A 160 3.34 1.08 30.35
C LYS A 160 2.68 1.36 29.00
N TRP A 161 1.61 0.62 28.72
CA TRP A 161 0.69 0.93 27.63
C TRP A 161 -0.43 1.87 28.10
N ILE A 162 -0.71 2.89 27.32
CA ILE A 162 -1.82 3.83 27.55
C ILE A 162 -2.81 3.73 26.41
N GLU A 163 -4.08 3.59 26.75
CA GLU A 163 -5.19 3.71 25.80
C GLU A 163 -5.55 5.19 25.63
N HIS A 164 -5.57 5.67 24.39
CA HIS A 164 -5.95 7.04 24.04
C HIS A 164 -7.42 7.18 23.69
N LEU A 165 -7.96 6.19 22.99
CA LEU A 165 -9.32 6.20 22.48
C LEU A 165 -9.76 4.76 22.20
N SER A 166 -11.00 4.46 22.55
CA SER A 166 -11.67 3.20 22.26
C SER A 166 -12.95 3.45 21.46
N ALA A 167 -12.97 3.05 20.19
CA ALA A 167 -14.13 3.24 19.32
C ALA A 167 -14.94 1.92 19.23
N PRO A 168 -16.19 1.87 19.73
CA PRO A 168 -17.03 0.69 19.56
C PRO A 168 -17.51 0.57 18.11
N LEU A 169 -17.41 -0.62 17.52
CA LEU A 169 -17.87 -0.91 16.18
C LEU A 169 -18.90 -2.03 16.19
N GLU A 170 -19.78 -2.00 15.20
CA GLU A 170 -20.74 -3.07 14.94
C GLU A 170 -20.58 -3.57 13.50
N VAL A 171 -20.85 -4.84 13.27
CA VAL A 171 -20.87 -5.39 11.90
C VAL A 171 -21.96 -4.70 11.10
N ALA A 172 -21.64 -4.29 9.87
CA ALA A 172 -22.61 -3.74 8.95
C ALA A 172 -23.72 -4.73 8.61
N SER A 173 -24.89 -4.24 8.20
CA SER A 173 -25.97 -5.13 7.77
C SER A 173 -25.55 -5.99 6.57
N GLU A 174 -26.11 -7.20 6.45
CA GLU A 174 -25.80 -8.10 5.34
C GLU A 174 -26.07 -7.45 3.97
N ALA A 175 -27.10 -6.63 3.88
CA ALA A 175 -27.40 -5.84 2.68
C ALA A 175 -26.27 -4.85 2.35
N ALA A 176 -25.78 -4.10 3.34
CA ALA A 176 -24.68 -3.15 3.16
C ALA A 176 -23.36 -3.86 2.81
N ILE A 177 -23.09 -5.02 3.44
CA ILE A 177 -21.92 -5.85 3.11
C ILE A 177 -21.99 -6.30 1.65
N ARG A 178 -23.13 -6.85 1.22
CA ARG A 178 -23.32 -7.30 -0.17
C ARG A 178 -23.12 -6.17 -1.16
N GLU A 179 -23.71 -5.00 -0.91
CA GLU A 179 -23.52 -3.82 -1.77
C GLU A 179 -22.06 -3.38 -1.83
N SER A 180 -21.36 -3.34 -0.69
CA SER A 180 -19.93 -3.03 -0.61
C SER A 180 -19.09 -4.04 -1.41
N ILE A 181 -19.40 -5.34 -1.31
CA ILE A 181 -18.70 -6.39 -2.08
C ILE A 181 -18.93 -6.20 -3.58
N VAL A 182 -20.18 -5.99 -4.01
CA VAL A 182 -20.52 -5.77 -5.43
C VAL A 182 -19.80 -4.54 -5.97
N TYR A 183 -19.83 -3.43 -5.22
CA TYR A 183 -19.13 -2.20 -5.59
C TYR A 183 -17.61 -2.41 -5.71
N ARG A 184 -16.97 -3.02 -4.70
CA ARG A 184 -15.52 -3.32 -4.72
C ARG A 184 -15.15 -4.24 -5.89
N TYR A 185 -15.96 -5.26 -6.15
CA TYR A 185 -15.75 -6.19 -7.26
C TYR A 185 -15.83 -5.49 -8.61
N ASN A 186 -16.90 -4.70 -8.84
CA ASN A 186 -17.09 -3.97 -10.10
C ASN A 186 -15.96 -2.97 -10.35
N LYS A 187 -15.57 -2.25 -9.30
CA LYS A 187 -14.43 -1.34 -9.29
C LYS A 187 -13.14 -2.03 -9.70
N MET A 188 -12.79 -3.15 -9.05
CA MET A 188 -11.57 -3.92 -9.36
C MET A 188 -11.59 -4.56 -10.75
N LYS A 189 -12.76 -5.05 -11.18
CA LYS A 189 -12.95 -5.60 -12.52
C LYS A 189 -12.71 -4.52 -13.59
N ALA A 190 -13.25 -3.33 -13.39
CA ALA A 190 -13.06 -2.21 -14.32
C ALA A 190 -11.60 -1.76 -14.39
N VAL A 191 -10.92 -1.64 -13.25
CA VAL A 191 -9.47 -1.33 -13.20
C VAL A 191 -8.66 -2.37 -13.95
N THR A 192 -8.92 -3.67 -13.73
CA THR A 192 -8.23 -4.76 -14.42
C THR A 192 -8.42 -4.71 -15.93
N VAL A 193 -9.65 -4.50 -16.40
CA VAL A 193 -9.96 -4.37 -17.84
C VAL A 193 -9.21 -3.19 -18.45
N MET A 194 -9.20 -2.04 -17.77
CA MET A 194 -8.53 -0.84 -18.24
C MET A 194 -7.00 -0.99 -18.27
N LEU A 195 -6.40 -1.59 -17.23
CA LEU A 195 -4.97 -1.89 -17.20
C LEU A 195 -4.59 -2.89 -18.31
N GLN A 196 -5.42 -3.90 -18.55
CA GLN A 196 -5.21 -4.86 -19.64
C GLN A 196 -5.25 -4.18 -21.02
N GLN A 197 -6.19 -3.26 -21.23
CA GLN A 197 -6.27 -2.46 -22.46
C GLN A 197 -5.05 -1.56 -22.63
N ARG A 198 -4.57 -0.93 -21.56
CA ARG A 198 -3.37 -0.08 -21.58
C ARG A 198 -2.12 -0.88 -21.91
N LEU A 199 -1.95 -2.05 -21.28
CA LEU A 199 -0.86 -2.98 -21.60
C LEU A 199 -0.91 -3.46 -23.04
N THR A 200 -2.11 -3.75 -23.57
CA THR A 200 -2.28 -4.17 -24.97
C THR A 200 -1.91 -3.04 -25.94
N THR A 201 -2.28 -1.80 -25.62
CA THR A 201 -1.93 -0.60 -26.41
C THR A 201 -0.42 -0.34 -26.39
N LEU A 202 0.22 -0.48 -25.24
CA LEU A 202 1.68 -0.40 -25.13
C LEU A 202 2.38 -1.53 -25.91
N ALA A 203 1.89 -2.76 -25.79
CA ALA A 203 2.43 -3.90 -26.51
C ALA A 203 2.32 -3.74 -28.03
N THR A 204 1.23 -3.18 -28.55
CA THR A 204 1.06 -2.91 -29.99
C THR A 204 1.96 -1.76 -30.46
N MET A 205 2.12 -0.69 -29.67
CA MET A 205 3.07 0.38 -29.98
C MET A 205 4.52 -0.10 -30.02
N VAL A 206 4.93 -0.95 -29.06
CA VAL A 206 6.28 -1.53 -29.02
C VAL A 206 6.49 -2.48 -30.19
N LYS A 207 5.51 -3.34 -30.52
CA LYS A 207 5.52 -4.21 -31.71
C LYS A 207 5.72 -3.41 -33.01
N GLY A 208 5.03 -2.27 -33.14
CA GLY A 208 5.13 -1.41 -34.31
C GLY A 208 6.44 -0.63 -34.42
N ARG A 209 7.08 -0.28 -33.28
CA ARG A 209 8.30 0.54 -33.24
C ARG A 209 9.60 -0.27 -33.27
N ASN A 210 9.61 -1.47 -32.71
CA ASN A 210 10.82 -2.31 -32.67
C ASN A 210 10.46 -3.80 -32.48
N PRO A 211 10.19 -4.55 -33.58
CA PRO A 211 9.84 -5.97 -33.47
C PRO A 211 11.00 -6.83 -32.91
N GLY A 212 12.26 -6.35 -32.99
CA GLY A 212 13.44 -7.05 -32.50
C GLY A 212 13.57 -7.12 -30.97
N LEU A 213 12.98 -6.18 -30.21
CA LEU A 213 13.02 -6.21 -28.73
C LEU A 213 12.20 -7.37 -28.16
N LEU A 214 11.15 -7.80 -28.85
CA LEU A 214 10.31 -8.92 -28.40
C LEU A 214 10.98 -10.27 -28.55
N LEU A 215 11.83 -10.42 -29.56
CA LEU A 215 12.68 -11.60 -29.70
C LEU A 215 13.72 -11.64 -28.58
N GLN A 216 14.34 -10.50 -28.25
CA GLN A 216 15.29 -10.41 -27.15
C GLN A 216 14.65 -10.66 -25.78
N PHE A 217 13.45 -10.12 -25.49
CA PHE A 217 12.75 -10.44 -24.23
C PHE A 217 12.31 -11.90 -24.17
N ARG A 218 11.87 -12.48 -25.28
CA ARG A 218 11.54 -13.91 -25.35
C ARG A 218 12.78 -14.77 -25.12
N ASP A 219 13.92 -14.40 -25.69
CA ASP A 219 15.18 -15.12 -25.49
C ASP A 219 15.70 -14.98 -24.05
N ILE A 220 15.51 -13.83 -23.39
CA ILE A 220 15.88 -13.59 -21.98
C ILE A 220 14.95 -14.32 -21.01
N VAL A 221 13.65 -14.46 -21.33
CA VAL A 221 12.67 -15.16 -20.49
C VAL A 221 12.73 -16.69 -20.70
N GLN A 222 13.07 -17.16 -21.91
CA GLN A 222 13.22 -18.60 -22.20
C GLN A 222 14.61 -19.15 -21.83
N ASN A 223 15.67 -18.37 -21.98
CA ASN A 223 17.01 -18.71 -21.50
C ASN A 223 17.31 -17.79 -20.31
N GLY A 224 17.16 -18.28 -19.08
CA GLY A 224 17.48 -17.53 -17.86
C GLY A 224 18.97 -17.15 -17.74
N GLY A 225 19.44 -16.23 -18.57
CA GLY A 225 20.85 -16.04 -18.88
C GLY A 225 21.19 -14.56 -19.08
N THR A 226 22.14 -14.11 -18.29
CA THR A 226 22.80 -12.80 -18.31
C THR A 226 23.11 -12.27 -19.71
N PRO A 227 23.02 -10.95 -19.95
CA PRO A 227 23.30 -10.36 -21.25
C PRO A 227 24.80 -10.40 -21.56
N THR A 228 25.22 -11.24 -22.50
CA THR A 228 26.55 -11.16 -23.10
C THR A 228 26.56 -10.07 -24.18
N SER A 229 27.40 -9.06 -23.97
CA SER A 229 27.62 -7.94 -24.88
C SER A 229 28.35 -8.39 -26.16
N PRO A 230 27.97 -7.94 -27.37
CA PRO A 230 28.72 -8.20 -28.58
C PRO A 230 29.66 -7.03 -28.90
N ARG A 231 30.98 -7.25 -28.78
CA ARG A 231 32.03 -6.35 -29.33
C ARG A 231 33.33 -7.16 -29.44
N GLY A 232 34.01 -7.30 -30.57
CA GLY A 232 33.84 -6.84 -31.93
C GLY A 232 34.97 -7.48 -32.74
N ALA A 233 34.68 -7.89 -33.97
CA ALA A 233 35.66 -8.46 -34.88
C ALA A 233 36.79 -7.46 -35.18
N ARG A 234 38.02 -7.78 -34.78
CA ARG A 234 39.22 -7.06 -35.23
C ARG A 234 39.94 -7.91 -36.27
N ARG A 235 39.86 -7.46 -37.52
CA ARG A 235 40.59 -7.94 -38.69
C ARG A 235 42.10 -7.99 -38.41
N THR A 236 42.75 -9.12 -38.68
CA THR A 236 44.20 -9.24 -38.82
C THR A 236 44.55 -9.26 -40.30
N ALA A 237 45.20 -8.18 -40.77
CA ALA A 237 45.94 -8.17 -42.02
C ALA A 237 47.40 -8.53 -41.71
N GLY A 238 47.97 -9.48 -42.45
CA GLY A 238 49.35 -9.91 -42.31
C GLY A 238 50.36 -8.91 -42.89
N VAL A 239 51.65 -9.15 -42.60
CA VAL A 239 52.79 -9.11 -43.55
C VAL A 239 54.11 -9.46 -42.82
N ALA A 240 54.80 -10.46 -43.39
CA ALA A 240 56.25 -10.73 -43.51
C ALA A 240 57.22 -10.79 -42.30
N LYS A 241 57.82 -11.98 -42.14
CA LYS A 241 59.24 -12.25 -41.79
C LYS A 241 60.12 -12.03 -43.06
N PRO A 242 61.44 -11.77 -43.00
CA PRO A 242 62.41 -12.76 -42.48
C PRO A 242 63.75 -12.25 -41.86
N GLY A 243 64.34 -13.09 -41.01
CA GLY A 243 65.77 -13.46 -41.04
C GLY A 243 66.81 -12.64 -40.26
N GLY A 244 67.50 -13.30 -39.31
CA GLY A 244 68.96 -13.15 -39.18
C GLY A 244 69.57 -12.89 -37.79
N LYS A 245 70.23 -13.94 -37.25
CA LYS A 245 71.46 -13.97 -36.42
C LYS A 245 71.40 -13.74 -34.89
N LEU A 246 71.77 -14.83 -34.19
CA LEU A 246 72.49 -14.95 -32.92
C LEU A 246 73.93 -14.40 -33.03
N PRO A 247 74.62 -13.99 -31.93
CA PRO A 247 75.21 -14.96 -30.99
C PRO A 247 75.28 -14.59 -29.48
N ASP A 248 75.27 -15.66 -28.69
CA ASP A 248 76.02 -16.03 -27.46
C ASP A 248 76.56 -15.06 -26.40
N ALA A 249 76.53 -15.63 -25.18
CA ALA A 249 77.40 -15.46 -24.00
C ALA A 249 77.06 -14.29 -23.04
N SER A 250 77.17 -14.38 -21.71
CA SER A 250 77.41 -15.45 -20.72
C SER A 250 77.46 -14.78 -19.31
N PHE A 251 77.44 -15.59 -18.24
CA PHE A 251 77.87 -15.30 -16.85
C PHE A 251 76.97 -14.41 -15.96
N ASN A 252 76.32 -15.03 -14.94
CA ASN A 252 76.67 -15.08 -13.50
C ASN A 252 76.35 -13.76 -12.75
N SER A 253 75.97 -13.69 -11.49
CA SER A 253 75.59 -14.62 -10.41
C SER A 253 75.26 -13.70 -9.21
N THR A 254 74.67 -14.26 -8.16
CA THR A 254 74.88 -13.84 -6.76
C THR A 254 73.90 -12.82 -6.14
N LEU A 255 73.02 -13.39 -5.29
CA LEU A 255 72.65 -13.05 -3.91
C LEU A 255 72.41 -11.59 -3.48
N GLY A 256 71.37 -11.42 -2.66
CA GLY A 256 71.37 -10.40 -1.62
C GLY A 256 70.05 -10.21 -0.87
N VAL A 257 69.75 -11.18 0.02
CA VAL A 257 68.87 -11.11 1.23
C VAL A 257 67.37 -10.90 1.02
#